data_AF-W2NXF1-F1
#
_entry.id   AF-W2NXF1-F1
#
_cell.length_a   1.000
_cell.length_b   1.000
_cell.length_c   1.000
_cell.angle_alpha   90.00
_cell.angle_beta   90.00
_cell.angle_gamma   90.00
#
_symmetry.space_group_name_H-M   'P 1'
#
loop_
_entity.id
_entity.type
_entity.pdbx_description
1 polymer ?
#
loop_
_entity_poly.entity_id
_entity_poly.type
_entity_poly.pdbx_seq_one_letter_code
_entity_poly.pdbx_strand_id
1 'polypeptide(L)'
;MTIHVALESLNAFFDYTNPSHPWQVDCQLHPEDPFFFSMEGFDPPAPVSKGAPLETRIYCLWASFRGDGLMPDLGFALWERRFWILATAVEKGFTAEEAEPNCDKDIIKTKRARFRVLMGGRSARADRLRNMYQLQYLKWSLESATTSQRSPICPEMIIEPSVPWYSVDNLPFMPKTTDWLEVVPALVDRQPWRANWVYR
;
A
#
# COMPACT_ATOMS: atom_id res chain seq x y z
N MET A 1 13.51 2.25 23.30
CA MET A 1 13.87 1.32 22.21
C MET A 1 14.13 2.17 20.97
N THR A 2 15.34 2.08 20.43
CA THR A 2 15.82 2.91 19.30
C THR A 2 15.72 2.09 18.03
N ILE A 3 15.21 2.67 16.94
CA ILE A 3 15.25 2.01 15.62
C ILE A 3 16.65 2.22 15.05
N HIS A 4 17.32 1.13 14.66
CA HIS A 4 18.53 1.21 13.84
C HIS A 4 18.15 1.21 12.36
N VAL A 5 18.76 2.10 11.59
CA VAL A 5 18.35 2.39 10.23
C VAL A 5 19.54 2.31 9.31
N ALA A 6 19.64 1.25 8.51
CA ALA A 6 20.61 1.17 7.43
C ALA A 6 20.10 1.95 6.20
N LEU A 7 21.02 2.55 5.43
CA LEU A 7 20.66 3.28 4.22
C LEU A 7 20.10 2.32 3.16
N GLU A 8 20.67 1.13 3.09
CA GLU A 8 20.28 0.02 2.22
C GLU A 8 18.86 -0.43 2.56
N SER A 9 18.54 -0.59 3.84
CA SER A 9 17.21 -0.98 4.29
C SER A 9 16.16 0.10 4.04
N LEU A 10 16.53 1.39 4.16
CA LEU A 10 15.67 2.49 3.72
C LEU A 10 15.39 2.42 2.22
N ASN A 11 16.40 2.13 1.40
CA ASN A 11 16.21 2.03 -0.04
C ASN A 11 15.34 0.82 -0.39
N ALA A 12 15.61 -0.34 0.21
CA ALA A 12 14.89 -1.57 -0.04
C ALA A 12 13.41 -1.46 0.39
N PHE A 13 13.12 -0.87 1.55
CA PHE A 13 11.74 -0.76 2.06
C PHE A 13 10.81 0.05 1.15
N PHE A 14 11.36 0.98 0.36
CA PHE A 14 10.56 1.83 -0.52
C PHE A 14 10.74 1.50 -2.01
N ASP A 15 11.64 0.58 -2.36
CA ASP A 15 11.73 0.00 -3.69
C ASP A 15 10.72 -1.13 -3.85
N TYR A 16 9.44 -0.74 -3.90
CA TYR A 16 8.34 -1.67 -4.08
C TYR A 16 8.27 -2.28 -5.49
N THR A 17 9.11 -1.83 -6.41
CA THR A 17 9.24 -2.42 -7.75
C THR A 17 10.15 -3.66 -7.76
N ASN A 18 10.93 -3.87 -6.71
CA ASN A 18 11.75 -5.06 -6.56
C ASN A 18 10.86 -6.31 -6.38
N PRO A 19 10.99 -7.35 -7.24
CA PRO A 19 10.18 -8.57 -7.13
C PRO A 19 10.29 -9.31 -5.79
N SER A 20 11.38 -9.12 -5.05
CA SER A 20 11.59 -9.70 -3.71
C SER A 20 11.00 -8.86 -2.59
N HIS A 21 10.45 -7.68 -2.89
CA HIS A 21 9.81 -6.83 -1.90
C HIS A 21 8.55 -7.52 -1.34
N PRO A 22 8.26 -7.49 -0.03
CA PRO A 22 7.11 -8.19 0.55
C PRO A 22 5.77 -7.83 -0.10
N TRP A 23 5.56 -6.57 -0.50
CA TRP A 23 4.41 -6.17 -1.33
C TRP A 23 4.28 -6.99 -2.63
N GLN A 24 5.37 -7.19 -3.37
CA GLN A 24 5.34 -7.96 -4.63
C GLN A 24 5.06 -9.44 -4.36
N VAL A 25 5.62 -9.98 -3.28
CA VAL A 25 5.31 -11.35 -2.82
C VAL A 25 3.83 -11.46 -2.43
N ASP A 26 3.29 -10.50 -1.69
CA ASP A 26 1.88 -10.46 -1.31
C ASP A 26 0.97 -10.39 -2.56
N CYS A 27 1.33 -9.60 -3.58
CA CYS A 27 0.61 -9.54 -4.85
C CYS A 27 0.49 -10.89 -5.55
N GLN A 28 1.54 -11.71 -5.51
CA GLN A 28 1.57 -13.04 -6.13
C GLN A 28 0.69 -14.06 -5.41
N LEU A 29 0.30 -13.80 -4.16
CA LEU A 29 -0.57 -14.68 -3.37
C LEU A 29 -2.07 -14.36 -3.58
N HIS A 30 -2.40 -13.26 -4.24
CA HIS A 30 -3.79 -12.92 -4.52
C HIS A 30 -4.38 -13.88 -5.57
N PRO A 31 -5.68 -14.23 -5.48
CA PRO A 31 -6.35 -15.16 -6.40
C PRO A 31 -6.41 -14.52 -7.79
N GLU A 32 -6.25 -15.29 -8.87
CA GLU A 32 -6.23 -14.73 -10.23
C GLU A 32 -7.48 -13.87 -10.53
N ASP A 33 -8.65 -14.37 -10.14
CA ASP A 33 -9.93 -13.67 -10.23
C ASP A 33 -10.42 -13.18 -8.84
N PRO A 34 -11.22 -12.11 -8.80
CA PRO A 34 -12.00 -11.73 -7.62
C PRO A 34 -12.96 -12.84 -7.18
N PHE A 35 -13.34 -12.85 -5.90
CA PHE A 35 -14.21 -13.89 -5.36
C PHE A 35 -15.67 -13.74 -5.76
N PHE A 36 -16.16 -12.50 -5.90
CA PHE A 36 -17.58 -12.27 -6.12
C PHE A 36 -17.93 -11.80 -7.54
N PHE A 37 -16.94 -11.57 -8.40
CA PHE A 37 -17.13 -11.24 -9.81
C PHE A 37 -15.96 -11.74 -10.65
N SER A 38 -16.21 -12.03 -11.93
CA SER A 38 -15.16 -12.44 -12.86
C SER A 38 -14.55 -11.24 -13.57
N MET A 39 -13.25 -11.30 -13.82
CA MET A 39 -12.53 -10.33 -14.66
C MET A 39 -12.34 -10.86 -16.08
N GLU A 40 -13.03 -11.93 -16.49
CA GLU A 40 -12.90 -12.54 -17.80
C GLU A 40 -13.14 -11.51 -18.92
N GLY A 41 -12.19 -11.44 -19.86
CA GLY A 41 -12.26 -10.51 -21.00
C GLY A 41 -11.95 -9.05 -20.66
N PHE A 42 -11.66 -8.71 -19.40
CA PHE A 42 -11.13 -7.41 -19.02
C PHE A 42 -9.61 -7.38 -19.19
N ASP A 43 -9.08 -6.29 -19.74
CA ASP A 43 -7.63 -6.07 -19.92
C ASP A 43 -7.15 -5.00 -18.91
N PRO A 44 -6.54 -5.40 -17.77
CA PRO A 44 -6.15 -4.47 -16.70
C PRO A 44 -5.25 -3.28 -17.11
N PRO A 45 -4.29 -3.44 -18.03
CA PRO A 45 -3.47 -2.35 -18.54
C PRO A 45 -4.18 -1.43 -19.54
N ALA A 46 -5.39 -1.76 -20.02
CA ALA A 46 -6.07 -0.94 -21.02
C ALA A 46 -6.59 0.39 -20.43
N PRO A 47 -6.40 1.53 -21.11
CA PRO A 47 -6.98 2.80 -20.68
C PRO A 47 -8.50 2.76 -20.68
N VAL A 48 -9.13 3.18 -19.58
CA VAL A 48 -10.59 3.27 -19.47
C VAL A 48 -11.06 4.73 -19.45
N SER A 49 -12.06 5.00 -20.29
CA SER A 49 -12.69 6.31 -20.38
C SER A 49 -13.40 6.71 -19.08
N LYS A 50 -13.40 8.01 -18.76
CA LYS A 50 -14.19 8.56 -17.64
C LYS A 50 -15.69 8.32 -17.81
N GLY A 51 -16.17 8.18 -19.05
CA GLY A 51 -17.57 7.88 -19.37
C GLY A 51 -17.91 6.39 -19.41
N ALA A 52 -16.96 5.50 -19.12
CA ALA A 52 -17.19 4.07 -19.12
C ALA A 52 -18.24 3.65 -18.06
N PRO A 53 -18.89 2.49 -18.25
CA PRO A 53 -19.74 1.89 -17.24
C PRO A 53 -19.04 1.86 -15.88
N LEU A 54 -19.82 2.01 -14.82
CA LEU A 54 -19.26 2.15 -13.49
C LEU A 54 -18.54 0.87 -13.03
N GLU A 55 -19.08 -0.28 -13.40
CA GLU A 55 -18.46 -1.60 -13.23
C GLU A 55 -17.06 -1.66 -13.85
N THR A 56 -16.91 -1.25 -15.11
CA THR A 56 -15.59 -1.21 -15.81
C THR A 56 -14.58 -0.32 -15.07
N ARG A 57 -15.03 0.81 -14.51
CA ARG A 57 -14.17 1.70 -13.73
C ARG A 57 -13.77 1.09 -12.39
N ILE A 58 -14.62 0.25 -11.79
CA ILE A 58 -14.28 -0.51 -10.58
C ILE A 58 -13.26 -1.60 -10.90
N TYR A 59 -13.41 -2.33 -12.00
CA TYR A 59 -12.42 -3.32 -12.45
C TYR A 59 -11.02 -2.69 -12.60
N CYS A 60 -10.94 -1.48 -13.16
CA CYS A 60 -9.67 -0.73 -13.25
C CYS A 60 -9.05 -0.41 -11.88
N LEU A 61 -9.88 0.01 -10.93
CA LEU A 61 -9.42 0.32 -9.58
C LEU A 61 -8.96 -0.93 -8.85
N TRP A 62 -9.72 -2.01 -8.96
CA TRP A 62 -9.38 -3.31 -8.39
C TRP A 62 -8.03 -3.80 -8.92
N ALA A 63 -7.83 -3.79 -10.24
CA ALA A 63 -6.55 -4.15 -10.85
C ALA A 63 -5.40 -3.28 -10.34
N SER A 64 -5.63 -1.97 -10.20
CA SER A 64 -4.65 -1.03 -9.67
C SER A 64 -4.29 -1.31 -8.20
N PHE A 65 -5.26 -1.72 -7.39
CA PHE A 65 -5.02 -2.12 -6.01
C PHE A 65 -4.27 -3.45 -5.88
N ARG A 66 -4.30 -4.29 -6.90
CA ARG A 66 -3.54 -5.54 -6.95
C ARG A 66 -2.13 -5.39 -7.51
N GLY A 67 -1.85 -4.26 -8.15
CA GLY A 67 -0.57 -3.99 -8.81
C GLY A 67 -0.57 -4.27 -10.31
N ASP A 68 -1.67 -4.78 -10.87
CA ASP A 68 -1.80 -5.19 -12.27
C ASP A 68 -2.35 -4.08 -13.18
N GLY A 69 -2.89 -3.01 -12.58
CA GLY A 69 -3.54 -1.91 -13.29
C GLY A 69 -2.64 -0.72 -13.61
N LEU A 70 -3.23 0.31 -14.24
CA LEU A 70 -2.55 1.55 -14.63
C LEU A 70 -2.05 2.43 -13.46
N MET A 71 -2.49 2.14 -12.23
CA MET A 71 -2.09 2.88 -11.02
C MET A 71 -1.56 1.91 -9.95
N PRO A 72 -0.44 1.21 -10.20
CA PRO A 72 0.07 0.16 -9.30
C PRO A 72 0.54 0.72 -7.94
N ASP A 73 0.79 2.03 -7.87
CA ASP A 73 1.14 2.72 -6.64
C ASP A 73 -0.02 2.80 -5.64
N LEU A 74 -1.27 2.61 -6.08
CA LEU A 74 -2.44 2.52 -5.19
C LEU A 74 -2.40 1.25 -4.32
N GLY A 75 -2.06 0.11 -4.92
CA GLY A 75 -1.88 -1.14 -4.19
C GLY A 75 -0.75 -1.04 -3.18
N PHE A 76 0.40 -0.49 -3.59
CA PHE A 76 1.51 -0.27 -2.67
C PHE A 76 1.14 0.72 -1.55
N ALA A 77 0.39 1.78 -1.84
CA ALA A 77 -0.09 2.70 -0.81
C ALA A 77 -1.00 2.00 0.23
N LEU A 78 -1.84 1.06 -0.19
CA LEU A 78 -2.63 0.23 0.73
C LEU A 78 -1.74 -0.64 1.62
N TRP A 79 -0.73 -1.27 1.01
CA TRP A 79 0.28 -2.05 1.74
C TRP A 79 1.05 -1.19 2.76
N GLU A 80 1.51 0.01 2.38
CA GLU A 80 2.21 0.94 3.30
C GLU A 80 1.38 1.36 4.51
N ARG A 81 0.04 1.43 4.37
CA ARG A 81 -0.87 1.71 5.49
C ARG A 81 -0.89 0.57 6.50
N ARG A 82 -0.71 -0.68 6.06
CA ARG A 82 -0.64 -1.88 6.92
C ARG A 82 0.73 -2.10 7.53
N PHE A 83 1.77 -1.55 6.93
CA PHE A 83 3.14 -1.61 7.41
C PHE A 83 3.65 -0.20 7.67
N TRP A 84 2.94 0.54 8.53
CA TRP A 84 3.23 1.95 8.69
C TRP A 84 4.45 2.22 9.58
N ILE A 85 5.58 2.60 8.99
CA ILE A 85 6.75 3.03 9.77
C ILE A 85 6.51 4.43 10.34
N LEU A 86 6.73 4.58 11.65
CA LEU A 86 6.61 5.85 12.37
C LEU A 86 7.81 6.76 12.08
N ALA A 87 7.59 7.86 11.36
CA ALA A 87 8.64 8.80 11.00
C ALA A 87 9.37 9.38 12.22
N THR A 88 8.63 9.68 13.30
CA THR A 88 9.22 10.17 14.56
C THR A 88 10.15 9.16 15.21
N ALA A 89 9.89 7.86 15.05
CA ALA A 89 10.75 6.82 15.60
C ALA A 89 12.03 6.64 14.77
N VAL A 90 11.94 6.77 13.45
CA VAL A 90 13.09 6.77 12.54
C VAL A 90 14.00 7.98 12.79
N GLU A 91 13.42 9.18 12.92
CA GLU A 91 14.18 10.40 13.22
C GLU A 91 14.88 10.33 14.59
N LYS A 92 14.23 9.74 15.60
CA LYS A 92 14.87 9.45 16.90
C LYS A 92 16.02 8.45 16.75
N GLY A 93 15.87 7.45 15.87
CA GLY A 93 16.94 6.51 15.50
C GLY A 93 18.17 7.23 14.97
N PHE A 94 17.99 8.13 14.00
CA PHE A 94 19.09 8.95 13.47
C PHE A 94 19.75 9.82 14.54
N THR A 95 18.98 10.46 15.42
CA THR A 95 19.53 11.30 16.50
C THR A 95 20.32 10.47 17.52
N ALA A 96 19.89 9.24 17.80
CA ALA A 96 20.64 8.34 18.67
C ALA A 96 21.95 7.88 18.02
N GLU A 97 21.92 7.49 16.75
CA GLU A 97 23.11 7.10 15.99
C GLU A 97 24.12 8.27 15.89
N GLU A 98 23.63 9.48 15.63
CA GLU A 98 24.44 10.71 15.56
C GLU A 98 25.13 11.08 16.89
N ALA A 99 24.58 10.63 18.03
CA ALA A 99 25.17 10.84 19.34
C ALA A 99 26.31 9.85 19.67
N GLU A 100 26.52 8.81 18.85
CA GLU A 100 27.59 7.84 19.07
C GLU A 100 28.97 8.47 18.76
N PRO A 101 30.00 8.23 19.60
CA PRO A 101 31.30 8.91 19.47
C PRO A 101 32.02 8.71 18.12
N ASN A 102 31.77 7.58 17.45
CA ASN A 102 32.41 7.20 16.18
C ASN A 102 31.44 7.30 14.99
N CYS A 103 30.34 8.02 15.13
CA CYS A 103 29.34 8.15 14.08
C CYS A 103 29.89 8.92 12.87
N ASP A 104 29.68 8.38 11.68
CA ASP A 104 29.86 9.11 10.43
C ASP A 104 28.67 10.05 10.20
N LYS A 105 28.88 11.35 10.43
CA LYS A 105 27.86 12.38 10.30
C LYS A 105 27.39 12.59 8.86
N ASP A 106 28.24 12.32 7.87
CA ASP A 106 27.88 12.44 6.45
C ASP A 106 26.94 11.31 6.03
N ILE A 107 27.15 10.10 6.57
CA ILE A 107 26.20 8.99 6.41
C ILE A 107 24.85 9.34 7.04
N ILE A 108 24.81 9.89 8.27
CA ILE A 108 23.55 10.31 8.90
C ILE A 108 22.82 11.37 8.07
N LYS A 109 23.55 12.38 7.59
CA LYS A 109 22.99 13.42 6.72
C LYS A 109 22.37 12.82 5.46
N THR A 110 23.04 11.83 4.86
CA THR A 110 22.56 11.09 3.70
C THR A 110 21.30 10.30 4.01
N LYS A 111 21.28 9.54 5.12
CA LYS A 111 20.09 8.80 5.59
C LYS A 111 18.89 9.73 5.80
N ARG A 112 19.07 10.87 6.49
CA ARG A 112 18.00 11.87 6.71
C ARG A 112 17.49 12.50 5.41
N ALA A 113 18.39 12.82 4.48
CA ALA A 113 18.01 13.36 3.18
C ALA A 113 17.19 12.35 2.37
N ARG A 114 17.65 11.09 2.32
CA ARG A 114 16.94 10.01 1.65
C ARG A 114 15.59 9.75 2.29
N PHE A 115 15.52 9.67 3.62
CA PHE A 115 14.27 9.47 4.36
C PHE A 115 13.24 10.56 4.08
N ARG A 116 13.65 11.83 3.98
CA ARG A 116 12.76 12.94 3.59
C ARG A 116 12.15 12.75 2.21
N VAL A 117 12.95 12.36 1.21
CA VAL A 117 12.45 12.06 -0.15
C VAL A 117 11.42 10.93 -0.12
N LEU A 118 11.74 9.85 0.60
CA LEU A 118 10.87 8.69 0.74
C LEU A 118 9.53 9.05 1.40
N MET A 119 9.56 9.84 2.48
CA MET A 119 8.36 10.32 3.16
C MET A 119 7.52 11.25 2.27
N GLY A 120 8.14 12.10 1.46
CA GLY A 120 7.42 12.92 0.47
C GLY A 120 6.69 12.07 -0.57
N GLY A 121 7.36 11.06 -1.13
CA GLY A 121 6.76 10.12 -2.08
C GLY A 121 5.61 9.32 -1.47
N ARG A 122 5.76 8.88 -0.21
CA ARG A 122 4.72 8.19 0.55
C ARG A 122 3.49 9.06 0.77
N SER A 123 3.65 10.32 1.19
CA SER A 123 2.53 11.24 1.37
C SER A 123 1.75 11.44 0.07
N ALA A 124 2.45 11.62 -1.06
CA ALA A 124 1.81 11.75 -2.36
C ALA A 124 1.02 10.49 -2.77
N ARG A 125 1.55 9.28 -2.50
CA ARG A 125 0.83 8.02 -2.70
C ARG A 125 -0.40 7.90 -1.79
N ALA A 126 -0.27 8.25 -0.52
CA ALA A 126 -1.37 8.23 0.44
C ALA A 126 -2.50 9.20 0.05
N ASP A 127 -2.16 10.40 -0.43
CA ASP A 127 -3.13 11.37 -0.92
C ASP A 127 -3.85 10.87 -2.17
N ARG A 128 -3.12 10.26 -3.13
CA ARG A 128 -3.73 9.62 -4.29
C ARG A 128 -4.67 8.49 -3.88
N LEU A 129 -4.24 7.62 -2.97
CA LEU A 129 -5.08 6.55 -2.44
C LEU A 129 -6.35 7.09 -1.77
N ARG A 130 -6.23 8.14 -0.94
CA ARG A 130 -7.38 8.80 -0.32
C ARG A 130 -8.35 9.34 -1.37
N ASN A 131 -7.84 10.02 -2.38
CA ASN A 131 -8.65 10.57 -3.46
C ASN A 131 -9.35 9.48 -4.29
N MET A 132 -8.66 8.40 -4.62
CA MET A 132 -9.25 7.30 -5.40
C MET A 132 -10.23 6.46 -4.58
N TYR A 133 -9.84 6.03 -3.39
CA TYR A 133 -10.67 5.17 -2.55
C TYR A 133 -11.81 5.95 -1.90
N GLN A 134 -11.52 6.99 -1.12
CA GLN A 134 -12.55 7.67 -0.34
C GLN A 134 -13.42 8.60 -1.19
N LEU A 135 -12.83 9.36 -2.10
CA LEU A 135 -13.58 10.41 -2.82
C LEU A 135 -14.20 9.94 -4.13
N GLN A 136 -13.64 8.91 -4.78
CA GLN A 136 -14.19 8.38 -6.03
C GLN A 136 -14.92 7.07 -5.82
N TYR A 137 -14.26 6.02 -5.32
CA TYR A 137 -14.86 4.70 -5.21
C TYR A 137 -16.08 4.66 -4.28
N LEU A 138 -15.97 5.21 -3.07
CA LEU A 138 -17.12 5.29 -2.14
C LEU A 138 -18.23 6.19 -2.68
N LYS A 139 -17.88 7.28 -3.37
CA LYS A 139 -18.85 8.19 -3.99
C LYS A 139 -19.63 7.46 -5.09
N TRP A 140 -18.95 6.73 -5.97
CA TRP A 140 -19.59 5.93 -7.01
C TRP A 140 -20.51 4.86 -6.43
N SER A 141 -20.07 4.20 -5.36
CA SER A 141 -20.88 3.22 -4.62
C SER A 141 -22.19 3.85 -4.13
N LEU A 142 -22.11 5.02 -3.50
CA LEU A 142 -23.27 5.75 -2.98
C LEU A 142 -24.19 6.30 -4.09
N GLU A 143 -23.63 6.88 -5.15
CA GLU A 143 -24.39 7.37 -6.31
C GLU A 143 -25.14 6.25 -7.01
N SER A 144 -24.55 5.05 -7.10
CA SER A 144 -25.20 3.89 -7.70
C SER A 144 -26.43 3.42 -6.91
N ALA A 145 -26.38 3.52 -5.58
CA ALA A 145 -27.48 3.12 -4.70
C ALA A 145 -28.64 4.13 -4.68
N THR A 146 -28.40 5.37 -5.09
CA THR A 146 -29.37 6.48 -4.94
C THR A 146 -29.99 6.97 -6.24
N THR A 147 -29.43 6.59 -7.39
CA THR A 147 -29.89 7.07 -8.70
C THR A 147 -30.87 6.10 -9.34
N SER A 148 -32.15 6.48 -9.50
CA SER A 148 -33.20 5.63 -10.12
C SER A 148 -32.96 5.27 -11.60
N GLN A 149 -31.94 5.84 -12.24
CA GLN A 149 -31.62 5.64 -13.67
C GLN A 149 -30.43 4.70 -13.93
N ARG A 150 -29.78 4.18 -12.88
CA ARG A 150 -28.64 3.25 -13.03
C ARG A 150 -28.91 1.99 -12.22
N SER A 151 -28.54 0.84 -12.77
CA SER A 151 -28.43 -0.36 -11.95
C SER A 151 -27.42 -0.09 -10.82
N PRO A 152 -27.75 -0.37 -9.56
CA PRO A 152 -26.81 -0.23 -8.48
C PRO A 152 -25.60 -1.13 -8.73
N ILE A 153 -24.42 -0.73 -8.27
CA ILE A 153 -23.27 -1.63 -8.25
C ILE A 153 -23.63 -2.81 -7.34
N CYS A 154 -23.30 -4.04 -7.77
CA CYS A 154 -23.42 -5.22 -6.93
C CYS A 154 -22.65 -5.00 -5.62
N PRO A 155 -23.30 -5.09 -4.45
CA PRO A 155 -22.63 -4.93 -3.15
C PRO A 155 -21.37 -5.80 -3.02
N GLU A 156 -21.39 -6.98 -3.64
CA GLU A 156 -20.29 -7.91 -3.85
C GLU A 156 -19.01 -7.24 -4.37
N MET A 157 -19.12 -6.32 -5.32
CA MET A 157 -17.98 -5.58 -5.85
C MET A 157 -17.40 -4.60 -4.82
N ILE A 158 -18.24 -4.11 -3.89
CA ILE A 158 -17.84 -3.18 -2.82
C ILE A 158 -17.07 -3.90 -1.71
N ILE A 159 -17.49 -5.13 -1.38
CA ILE A 159 -16.93 -5.92 -0.27
C ILE A 159 -15.93 -6.98 -0.72
N GLU A 160 -15.46 -6.90 -1.97
CA GLU A 160 -14.58 -7.88 -2.60
C GLU A 160 -13.29 -8.13 -1.78
N PRO A 161 -13.12 -9.35 -1.23
CA PRO A 161 -12.02 -9.61 -0.31
C PRO A 161 -10.66 -9.79 -1.00
N SER A 162 -10.58 -9.89 -2.34
CA SER A 162 -9.34 -10.06 -3.14
C SER A 162 -8.44 -8.86 -3.21
N VAL A 163 -8.86 -7.75 -2.62
CA VAL A 163 -8.03 -6.59 -2.42
C VAL A 163 -7.88 -6.28 -0.94
N PRO A 164 -6.69 -5.84 -0.50
CA PRO A 164 -6.53 -5.06 0.73
C PRO A 164 -7.67 -4.09 1.09
N TRP A 165 -8.45 -4.44 2.12
CA TRP A 165 -9.32 -3.48 2.82
C TRP A 165 -8.55 -2.21 3.17
N TYR A 166 -9.11 -1.07 2.78
CA TYR A 166 -8.61 0.24 3.19
C TYR A 166 -8.73 0.37 4.72
N SER A 167 -7.59 0.31 5.41
CA SER A 167 -7.59 0.59 6.85
C SER A 167 -7.88 2.07 7.06
N VAL A 168 -8.85 2.40 7.93
CA VAL A 168 -9.18 3.80 8.26
C VAL A 168 -7.97 4.52 8.85
N ASP A 169 -7.26 3.82 9.74
CA ASP A 169 -6.01 4.26 10.33
C ASP A 169 -4.79 3.56 9.72
N ASN A 170 -3.65 4.23 9.82
CA ASN A 170 -2.37 3.61 9.56
C ASN A 170 -2.05 2.62 10.68
N LEU A 171 -1.60 1.41 10.35
CA LEU A 171 -1.22 0.39 11.31
C LEU A 171 0.29 0.51 11.60
N PRO A 172 0.69 1.20 12.68
CA PRO A 172 2.11 1.42 12.93
C PRO A 172 2.81 0.11 13.25
N PHE A 173 4.08 0.04 12.87
CA PHE A 173 5.02 -0.94 13.43
C PHE A 173 6.40 -0.30 13.60
N MET A 174 7.21 -0.95 14.43
CA MET A 174 8.56 -0.52 14.72
C MET A 174 9.51 -1.70 14.46
N PRO A 175 10.34 -1.65 13.41
CA PRO A 175 11.30 -2.72 13.15
C PRO A 175 12.28 -2.82 14.32
N LYS A 176 12.57 -4.07 14.71
CA LYS A 176 13.52 -4.37 15.80
C LYS A 176 14.96 -4.53 15.29
N THR A 177 15.11 -4.68 13.99
CA THR A 177 16.35 -4.96 13.26
C THR A 177 16.65 -3.82 12.30
N THR A 178 17.90 -3.76 11.82
CA THR A 178 18.32 -2.85 10.75
C THR A 178 17.66 -3.19 9.43
N ASP A 179 17.48 -4.49 9.14
CA ASP A 179 16.68 -4.94 8.00
C ASP A 179 15.20 -4.89 8.35
N TRP A 180 14.51 -3.90 7.79
CA TRP A 180 13.09 -3.67 8.03
C TRP A 180 12.20 -4.64 7.27
N LEU A 181 12.65 -5.14 6.11
CA LEU A 181 11.87 -6.05 5.27
C LEU A 181 11.82 -7.45 5.89
N GLU A 182 12.90 -7.90 6.52
CA GLU A 182 12.92 -9.17 7.26
C GLU A 182 11.91 -9.21 8.41
N VAL A 183 11.53 -8.06 8.97
CA VAL A 183 10.52 -7.99 10.05
C VAL A 183 9.11 -8.22 9.53
N VAL A 184 8.84 -7.95 8.23
CA VAL A 184 7.50 -8.00 7.66
C VAL A 184 6.87 -9.39 7.79
N PRO A 185 7.50 -10.49 7.33
CA PRO A 185 6.91 -11.83 7.46
C PRO A 185 6.56 -12.19 8.92
N ALA A 186 7.50 -12.00 9.84
CA ALA A 186 7.31 -12.27 11.25
C ALA A 186 6.23 -11.38 11.90
N LEU A 187 6.04 -10.16 11.39
CA LEU A 187 4.96 -9.28 11.83
C LEU A 187 3.61 -9.79 11.34
N VAL A 188 3.52 -10.24 10.08
CA VAL A 188 2.28 -10.80 9.55
C VAL A 188 1.91 -12.10 10.28
N ASP A 189 2.87 -12.97 10.59
CA ASP A 189 2.59 -14.20 11.32
C ASP A 189 2.00 -13.94 12.71
N ARG A 190 2.44 -12.85 13.37
CA ARG A 190 1.90 -12.41 14.66
C ARG A 190 0.60 -11.61 14.53
N GLN A 191 0.40 -10.95 13.39
CA GLN A 191 -0.70 -10.02 13.13
C GLN A 191 -1.26 -10.27 11.73
N PRO A 192 -1.92 -11.42 11.51
CA PRO A 192 -2.30 -11.86 10.16
C PRO A 192 -3.26 -10.90 9.46
N TRP A 193 -3.93 -10.01 10.20
CA TRP A 193 -4.88 -9.03 9.64
C TRP A 193 -4.21 -7.96 8.79
N ARG A 194 -2.87 -7.82 8.89
CA ARG A 194 -2.10 -6.90 8.06
C ARG A 194 -2.04 -7.34 6.60
N ALA A 195 -2.08 -8.65 6.32
CA ALA A 195 -1.96 -9.19 4.95
C ALA A 195 -3.30 -9.64 4.34
N ASN A 196 -4.44 -9.24 4.92
CA ASN A 196 -5.77 -9.80 4.66
C ASN A 196 -5.88 -11.30 4.98
N TRP A 197 -6.80 -11.66 5.86
CA TRP A 197 -7.01 -13.04 6.32
C TRP A 197 -7.50 -14.03 5.25
N VAL A 198 -7.86 -13.59 4.04
CA VAL A 198 -8.62 -14.41 3.10
C VAL A 198 -7.72 -15.32 2.23
N TYR A 199 -6.39 -15.08 2.20
CA TYR A 199 -5.44 -15.78 1.31
C TYR A 199 -4.40 -16.64 2.02
N ARG A 200 -4.53 -16.85 3.34
CA ARG A 200 -3.61 -17.68 4.13
C ARG A 200 -4.28 -18.94 4.65
#